data_AF-A0A6S4GR74-F1
#
_entry.id   AF-A0A6S4GR74-F1
#
_cell.length_a   1.000
_cell.length_b   1.000
_cell.length_c   1.000
_cell.angle_alpha   90.00
_cell.angle_beta   90.00
_cell.angle_gamma   90.00
#
_symmetry.space_group_name_H-M   'P 1'
#
loop_
_entity.id
_entity.type
_entity.pdbx_description
1 polymer ?
#
loop_
_entity_poly.entity_id
_entity_poly.type
_entity_poly.pdbx_seq_one_letter_code
_entity_poly.pdbx_strand_id
1 'polypeptide(L)'
;MEIFHYISVFVPIALSVIVPYVLRKNGFNVEKKYRWILCLACVLFFISWYLPSPLIGGRDTSFTTHFVGGGLFTGLLWIYLVLVMRWRSRWLVMAFSLFALVSALGCINELAELFMVKFGLASITLDDTNWDILANTLGASAVWIGWLIADFMTKKGRLSGDSRD
;
A
#
# COMPACT_ATOMS: atom_id res chain seq x y z
N MET A 1 8.88 11.97 18.02
CA MET A 1 7.88 12.91 17.48
C MET A 1 8.34 13.52 16.18
N GLU A 2 9.42 14.31 16.17
CA GLU A 2 9.96 14.94 14.94
C GLU A 2 10.22 13.96 13.78
N ILE A 3 10.91 12.84 14.03
CA ILE A 3 11.26 11.88 12.97
C ILE A 3 10.05 11.22 12.30
N PHE A 4 8.96 11.01 13.03
CA PHE A 4 7.73 10.42 12.50
C PHE A 4 6.98 11.38 11.58
N HIS A 5 6.98 12.69 11.90
CA HIS A 5 6.44 13.70 10.98
C HIS A 5 7.24 13.76 9.69
N TYR A 6 8.58 13.70 9.77
CA TYR A 6 9.43 13.64 8.58
C TYR A 6 9.13 12.40 7.73
N ILE A 7 9.00 11.22 8.34
CA ILE A 7 8.66 9.98 7.61
C ILE A 7 7.28 10.11 6.95
N SER A 8 6.28 10.61 7.68
CA SER A 8 4.89 10.74 7.20
C SER A 8 4.78 11.62 5.96
N VAL A 9 5.69 12.59 5.78
CA VAL A 9 5.69 13.53 4.64
C VAL A 9 6.69 13.12 3.56
N PHE A 10 7.92 12.79 3.95
CA PHE A 10 9.00 12.51 3.02
C PHE A 10 8.76 11.25 2.19
N VAL A 11 8.30 10.16 2.82
CA VAL A 11 8.05 8.89 2.12
C VAL A 11 7.00 9.05 1.01
N PRO A 12 5.79 9.59 1.24
CA PRO A 12 4.81 9.76 0.17
C PRO A 12 5.27 10.74 -0.91
N ILE A 13 5.97 11.83 -0.55
CA ILE A 13 6.54 12.75 -1.55
C ILE A 13 7.55 12.02 -2.43
N ALA A 14 8.51 11.31 -1.83
CA ALA A 14 9.52 10.56 -2.55
C ALA A 14 8.88 9.53 -3.49
N LEU A 15 7.90 8.75 -3.02
CA LEU A 15 7.20 7.75 -3.84
C LEU A 15 6.39 8.39 -4.97
N SER A 16 5.73 9.53 -4.72
CA SER A 16 4.95 10.28 -5.72
C SER A 16 5.80 10.84 -6.88
N VAL A 17 7.13 10.92 -6.69
CA VAL A 17 8.10 11.39 -7.67
C VAL A 17 8.87 10.23 -8.29
N ILE A 18 9.45 9.36 -7.47
CA ILE A 18 10.34 8.26 -7.89
C ILE A 18 9.56 7.22 -8.69
N VAL A 19 8.40 6.77 -8.21
CA VAL A 19 7.65 5.69 -8.87
C VAL A 19 7.23 6.10 -10.30
N PRO A 20 6.58 7.27 -10.52
CA PRO A 20 6.27 7.73 -11.88
C PRO A 20 7.52 7.95 -12.74
N TYR A 21 8.61 8.45 -12.16
CA TYR A 21 9.87 8.66 -12.89
C TYR A 21 10.44 7.34 -13.41
N VAL A 22 10.53 6.31 -12.56
CA VAL A 22 11.00 4.98 -12.94
C VAL A 22 10.08 4.36 -14.00
N LEU A 23 8.76 4.47 -13.84
CA LEU A 23 7.80 3.94 -14.81
C LEU A 23 7.96 4.60 -16.19
N ARG A 24 8.07 5.93 -16.25
CA ARG A 24 8.29 6.66 -17.51
C ARG A 24 9.62 6.29 -18.16
N LYS A 25 10.70 6.19 -17.37
CA LYS A 25 12.03 5.79 -17.86
C LYS A 25 12.03 4.40 -18.50
N ASN A 26 11.16 3.50 -18.04
CA ASN A 26 10.99 2.15 -18.58
C ASN A 26 9.87 2.06 -19.65
N GLY A 27 9.40 3.18 -20.20
CA GLY A 27 8.45 3.21 -21.31
C GLY A 27 6.97 3.14 -20.93
N PHE A 28 6.61 3.13 -19.64
CA PHE A 28 5.22 3.12 -19.18
C PHE A 28 4.60 4.52 -19.15
N ASN A 29 4.37 5.10 -20.34
CA ASN A 29 3.89 6.49 -20.49
C ASN A 29 2.42 6.72 -20.08
N VAL A 30 1.66 5.65 -19.86
CA VAL A 30 0.25 5.73 -19.43
C VAL A 30 0.10 6.04 -17.93
N GLU A 31 1.20 6.16 -17.19
CA GLU A 31 1.19 6.40 -15.73
C GLU A 31 0.32 7.59 -15.33
N LYS A 32 0.38 8.68 -16.10
CA LYS A 32 -0.34 9.93 -15.81
C LYS A 32 -1.85 9.71 -15.66
N LYS A 33 -2.42 8.77 -16.43
CA LYS A 33 -3.85 8.43 -16.37
C LYS A 33 -4.25 7.84 -15.01
N TYR A 34 -3.36 7.08 -14.40
CA TYR A 34 -3.61 6.37 -13.15
C TYR A 34 -2.97 7.04 -11.93
N ARG A 35 -2.25 8.14 -12.12
CA ARG A 35 -1.48 8.84 -11.07
C ARG A 35 -2.31 9.24 -9.86
N TRP A 36 -3.61 9.50 -10.04
CA TRP A 36 -4.52 9.79 -8.93
C TRP A 36 -4.60 8.64 -7.91
N ILE A 37 -4.45 7.38 -8.32
CA ILE A 37 -4.44 6.21 -7.43
C ILE A 37 -3.21 6.25 -6.54
N LEU A 38 -2.04 6.55 -7.12
CA LEU A 38 -0.81 6.73 -6.38
C LEU A 38 -0.90 7.92 -5.41
N CYS A 39 -1.50 9.04 -5.84
CA CYS A 39 -1.72 10.18 -4.96
C CYS A 39 -2.65 9.81 -3.79
N LEU A 40 -3.73 9.07 -4.04
CA LEU A 40 -4.63 8.59 -2.99
C LEU A 40 -3.89 7.68 -2.00
N ALA A 41 -3.06 6.76 -2.50
CA ALA A 41 -2.22 5.93 -1.65
C ALA A 41 -1.32 6.82 -0.77
N CYS A 42 -0.60 7.78 -1.36
CA CYS A 42 0.29 8.68 -0.62
C CYS A 42 -0.44 9.50 0.45
N VAL A 43 -1.66 9.97 0.16
CA VAL A 43 -2.50 10.67 1.13
C VAL A 43 -2.92 9.75 2.28
N LEU A 44 -3.32 8.51 1.98
CA LEU A 44 -3.64 7.52 3.01
C LEU A 44 -2.45 7.19 3.90
N PHE A 45 -1.25 7.04 3.31
CA PHE A 45 -0.01 6.88 4.06
C PHE A 45 0.21 8.08 4.99
N PHE A 46 0.09 9.30 4.50
CA PHE A 46 0.26 10.48 5.35
C PHE A 46 -0.76 10.50 6.51
N ILE A 47 -2.05 10.32 6.21
CA ILE A 47 -3.12 10.37 7.20
C ILE A 47 -2.97 9.28 8.26
N SER A 48 -2.48 8.08 7.88
CA SER A 48 -2.40 6.95 8.81
C SER A 48 -1.54 7.23 10.04
N TRP A 49 -0.51 8.09 9.92
CA TRP A 49 0.35 8.50 11.04
C TRP A 49 -0.35 9.33 12.12
N TYR A 50 -1.54 9.86 11.81
CA TYR A 50 -2.32 10.72 12.71
C TYR A 50 -3.61 10.04 13.18
N LEU A 51 -3.87 8.81 12.73
CA LEU A 51 -5.03 8.05 13.17
C LEU A 51 -4.73 7.35 14.50
N PRO A 52 -5.69 7.32 15.45
CA PRO A 52 -5.52 6.58 16.68
C PRO A 52 -5.45 5.08 16.37
N SER A 53 -4.51 4.39 17.00
CA SER A 53 -4.44 2.93 16.96
C SER A 53 -5.13 2.32 18.19
N PRO A 54 -5.84 1.20 18.04
CA PRO A 54 -6.48 0.53 19.17
C PRO A 54 -5.42 -0.12 20.07
N LEU A 55 -5.70 -0.13 21.37
CA LEU A 55 -4.93 -0.93 22.32
C LEU A 55 -5.35 -2.41 22.17
N ILE A 56 -4.46 -3.26 21.67
CA ILE A 56 -4.71 -4.69 21.50
C ILE A 56 -4.04 -5.44 22.66
N GLY A 57 -4.86 -6.07 23.50
CA GLY A 57 -4.35 -6.78 24.69
C GLY A 57 -3.62 -5.88 25.69
N GLY A 58 -3.95 -4.58 25.72
CA GLY A 58 -3.30 -3.60 26.60
C GLY A 58 -1.96 -3.05 26.10
N ARG A 59 -1.54 -3.40 24.89
CA ARG A 59 -0.32 -2.90 24.24
C ARG A 59 -0.64 -1.79 23.24
N ASP A 60 0.26 -0.81 23.15
CA ASP A 60 0.17 0.28 22.18
C ASP A 60 0.69 -0.19 20.83
N THR A 61 -0.18 -0.86 20.07
CA THR A 61 0.14 -1.39 18.75
C THR A 61 -0.06 -0.29 17.70
N SER A 62 0.84 -0.16 16.73
CA SER A 62 0.67 0.77 15.60
C SER A 62 -0.31 0.26 14.54
N PHE A 63 -1.29 -0.56 14.94
CA PHE A 63 -2.13 -1.36 14.05
C PHE A 63 -2.85 -0.54 12.99
N THR A 64 -3.46 0.59 13.34
CA THR A 64 -4.17 1.43 12.36
C THR A 64 -3.19 2.02 11.35
N THR A 65 -2.00 2.42 11.80
CA THR A 65 -0.92 2.93 10.94
C THR A 65 -0.50 1.88 9.93
N HIS A 66 -0.25 0.64 10.35
CA HIS A 66 0.10 -0.46 9.45
C HIS A 66 -1.07 -0.90 8.56
N PHE A 67 -2.30 -0.90 9.06
CA PHE A 67 -3.46 -1.26 8.25
C PHE A 67 -3.69 -0.26 7.10
N VAL A 68 -3.70 1.04 7.42
CA VAL A 68 -3.98 2.11 6.46
C VAL A 68 -2.73 2.46 5.65
N GLY A 69 -1.65 2.83 6.34
CA GLY A 69 -0.40 3.30 5.75
C GLY A 69 0.50 2.18 5.23
N GLY A 70 0.35 0.96 5.73
CA GLY A 70 1.00 -0.20 5.14
C GLY A 70 0.09 -0.92 4.16
N GLY A 71 -1.01 -1.49 4.63
CA GLY A 71 -1.89 -2.37 3.85
C GLY A 71 -2.66 -1.66 2.73
N LEU A 72 -3.55 -0.71 3.07
CA LEU A 72 -4.37 0.00 2.06
C LEU A 72 -3.47 0.76 1.07
N PHE A 73 -2.45 1.45 1.59
CA PHE A 73 -1.42 2.10 0.80
C PHE A 73 -0.78 1.14 -0.21
N THR A 74 -0.27 0.01 0.25
CA THR A 74 0.42 -0.97 -0.61
C THR A 74 -0.54 -1.57 -1.64
N GLY A 75 -1.77 -1.87 -1.25
CA GLY A 75 -2.79 -2.37 -2.16
C GLY A 75 -3.09 -1.38 -3.29
N LEU A 76 -3.21 -0.08 -2.99
CA LEU A 76 -3.45 0.94 -4.01
C LEU A 76 -2.22 1.18 -4.89
N LEU A 77 -1.02 1.19 -4.30
CA LEU A 77 0.23 1.21 -5.06
C LEU A 77 0.31 0.01 -6.02
N TRP A 78 -0.08 -1.17 -5.56
CA TRP A 78 -0.13 -2.38 -6.37
C TRP A 78 -1.13 -2.25 -7.53
N ILE A 79 -2.35 -1.76 -7.28
CA ILE A 79 -3.34 -1.50 -8.34
C ILE A 79 -2.78 -0.50 -9.36
N TYR A 80 -2.16 0.59 -8.90
CA TYR A 80 -1.53 1.56 -9.76
C TYR A 80 -0.49 0.90 -10.68
N LEU A 81 0.43 0.11 -10.13
CA LEU A 81 1.44 -0.60 -10.90
C LEU A 81 0.82 -1.55 -11.93
N VAL A 82 -0.19 -2.34 -11.53
CA VAL A 82 -0.91 -3.27 -12.41
C VAL A 82 -1.56 -2.55 -13.59
N LEU A 83 -2.22 -1.41 -13.33
CA LEU A 83 -2.89 -0.62 -14.37
C LEU A 83 -1.89 0.05 -15.32
N VAL A 84 -0.80 0.61 -14.79
CA VAL A 84 0.22 1.30 -15.57
C VAL A 84 1.02 0.34 -16.44
N MET A 85 1.43 -0.80 -15.88
CA MET A 85 2.16 -1.84 -16.61
C MET A 85 1.24 -2.68 -17.49
N ARG A 86 -0.08 -2.46 -17.43
CA ARG A 86 -1.12 -3.26 -18.09
C ARG A 86 -0.96 -4.76 -17.78
N TRP A 87 -0.47 -5.07 -16.58
CA TRP A 87 -0.16 -6.43 -16.19
C TRP A 87 -1.45 -7.19 -15.88
N ARG A 88 -1.79 -8.17 -16.71
CA ARG A 88 -2.87 -9.11 -16.45
C ARG A 88 -2.32 -10.53 -16.51
N SER A 89 -2.40 -11.23 -15.40
CA SER A 89 -1.99 -12.64 -15.29
C SER A 89 -3.09 -13.48 -14.66
N ARG A 90 -2.81 -14.77 -14.44
CA ARG A 90 -3.69 -15.66 -13.68
C ARG A 90 -3.90 -15.08 -12.28
N TRP A 91 -5.10 -15.24 -11.73
CA TRP A 91 -5.49 -14.69 -10.43
C TRP A 91 -4.48 -15.01 -9.31
N LEU A 92 -3.95 -16.24 -9.27
CA LEU A 92 -2.93 -16.64 -8.31
C LEU A 92 -1.63 -15.84 -8.41
N VAL A 93 -1.17 -15.52 -9.63
CA VAL A 93 0.04 -14.71 -9.86
C VAL A 93 -0.18 -13.28 -9.39
N MET A 94 -1.37 -12.73 -9.63
CA MET A 94 -1.73 -11.40 -9.16
C MET A 94 -1.76 -11.36 -7.62
N ALA A 95 -2.42 -12.33 -6.98
CA ALA A 95 -2.46 -12.46 -5.53
C ALA A 95 -1.06 -12.63 -4.92
N PHE A 96 -0.23 -13.48 -5.52
CA PHE A 96 1.16 -13.66 -5.10
C PHE A 96 1.99 -12.37 -5.23
N SER A 97 1.82 -11.63 -6.33
CA SER A 97 2.54 -10.36 -6.51
C SER A 97 2.14 -9.30 -5.48
N LEU A 98 0.87 -9.26 -5.08
CA LEU A 98 0.39 -8.38 -4.01
C LEU A 98 1.01 -8.81 -2.68
N PHE A 99 0.94 -10.11 -2.35
CA PHE A 99 1.53 -10.66 -1.13
C PHE A 99 3.03 -10.37 -1.05
N ALA A 100 3.76 -10.56 -2.15
CA ALA A 100 5.19 -10.26 -2.24
C ALA A 100 5.48 -8.78 -1.99
N LEU A 101 4.67 -7.86 -2.56
CA LEU A 101 4.85 -6.42 -2.35
C LEU A 101 4.58 -6.02 -0.90
N VAL A 102 3.50 -6.52 -0.30
CA VAL A 102 3.15 -6.28 1.11
C VAL A 102 4.24 -6.80 2.04
N SER A 103 4.74 -8.01 1.78
CA SER A 103 5.81 -8.62 2.56
C SER A 103 7.13 -7.84 2.44
N ALA A 104 7.48 -7.42 1.22
CA ALA A 104 8.69 -6.65 0.97
C ALA A 104 8.64 -5.28 1.67
N LEU A 105 7.54 -4.54 1.54
CA LEU A 105 7.40 -3.22 2.18
C LEU A 105 7.28 -3.35 3.70
N GLY A 106 6.59 -4.36 4.23
CA GLY A 106 6.57 -4.66 5.65
C GLY A 106 7.96 -4.96 6.20
N CYS A 107 8.76 -5.78 5.50
CA CYS A 107 10.14 -6.08 5.89
C CYS A 107 11.03 -4.82 5.87
N ILE A 108 10.91 -3.97 4.84
CA ILE A 108 11.65 -2.69 4.78
C ILE A 108 11.27 -1.80 5.96
N ASN A 109 9.99 -1.77 6.35
CA ASN A 109 9.52 -0.97 7.46
C ASN A 109 10.11 -1.45 8.80
N GLU A 110 10.04 -2.75 9.10
CA GLU A 110 10.66 -3.36 10.29
C GLU A 110 12.17 -3.11 10.34
N LEU A 111 12.87 -3.22 9.21
CA LEU A 111 14.30 -2.92 9.12
C LEU A 111 14.60 -1.44 9.42
N ALA A 112 13.75 -0.52 8.95
CA ALA A 112 13.88 0.90 9.23
C ALA A 112 13.64 1.20 10.72
N GLU A 113 12.65 0.57 11.34
CA GLU A 113 12.37 0.69 12.78
C GLU A 113 13.51 0.15 13.62
N LEU A 114 14.01 -1.05 13.30
CA LEU A 114 15.18 -1.64 13.95
C LEU A 114 16.42 -0.73 13.83
N PHE A 115 16.64 -0.14 12.65
CA PHE A 115 17.71 0.83 12.44
C PHE A 115 17.53 2.06 13.35
N MET A 116 16.33 2.67 13.37
CA MET A 116 16.06 3.84 14.20
C MET A 116 16.27 3.55 15.69
N VAL A 117 15.82 2.41 16.20
CA VAL A 117 16.02 2.00 17.60
C VAL A 117 17.50 1.76 17.89
N LYS A 118 18.21 1.03 17.02
CA LYS A 118 19.63 0.68 17.22
C LYS A 118 20.55 1.91 17.23
N PHE A 119 20.22 2.95 16.47
CA PHE A 119 20.97 4.20 16.44
C PHE A 119 20.43 5.28 17.40
N GLY A 120 19.46 4.94 18.26
CA GLY A 120 18.90 5.86 19.25
C GLY A 120 18.09 7.02 18.67
N LEU A 121 17.59 6.88 17.43
CA LEU A 121 16.81 7.90 16.73
C LEU A 121 15.34 7.91 17.14
N ALA A 122 14.83 6.79 17.66
CA ALA A 122 13.48 6.66 18.19
C ALA A 122 13.40 5.55 19.27
N SER A 123 12.47 5.69 20.20
CA SER A 123 12.10 4.63 21.16
C SER A 123 10.80 3.99 20.70
N ILE A 124 10.89 2.88 19.97
CA ILE A 124 9.77 2.13 19.40
C ILE A 124 9.75 0.74 20.03
N THR A 125 8.56 0.23 20.36
CA THR A 125 8.37 -1.14 20.84
C THR A 125 8.56 -2.11 19.67
N LEU A 126 9.58 -2.97 19.72
CA LEU A 126 9.89 -3.94 18.65
C LEU A 126 9.11 -5.27 18.78
N ASP A 127 8.25 -5.41 19.79
CA ASP A 127 7.54 -6.67 20.09
C ASP A 127 6.21 -6.85 19.33
N ASP A 128 5.84 -5.88 18.49
CA ASP A 128 4.53 -5.82 17.83
C ASP A 128 4.53 -6.26 16.35
N THR A 129 5.67 -6.71 15.81
CA THR A 129 5.85 -7.13 14.40
C THR A 129 4.76 -8.08 13.87
N ASN A 130 4.24 -8.98 14.72
CA ASN A 130 3.16 -9.89 14.31
C ASN A 130 1.84 -9.16 13.99
N TRP A 131 1.52 -8.12 14.77
CA TRP A 131 0.35 -7.27 14.55
C TRP A 131 0.53 -6.39 13.33
N ASP A 132 1.75 -5.94 13.05
CA ASP A 132 2.07 -5.10 11.91
C ASP A 132 1.96 -5.89 10.60
N ILE A 133 2.47 -7.12 10.57
CA ILE A 133 2.29 -8.05 9.45
C ILE A 133 0.81 -8.35 9.21
N LEU A 134 0.05 -8.60 10.27
CA LEU A 134 -1.39 -8.85 10.17
C LEU A 134 -2.12 -7.63 9.60
N ALA A 135 -1.87 -6.45 10.14
CA ALA A 135 -2.48 -5.20 9.71
C ALA A 135 -2.19 -4.89 8.24
N ASN A 136 -0.93 -4.99 7.83
CA ASN A 136 -0.48 -4.83 6.45
C ASN A 136 -1.23 -5.80 5.51
N THR A 137 -1.31 -7.06 5.89
CA THR A 137 -1.96 -8.11 5.10
C THR A 137 -3.46 -7.86 4.97
N LEU A 138 -4.14 -7.48 6.06
CA LEU A 138 -5.58 -7.22 6.06
C LEU A 138 -5.93 -5.99 5.21
N GLY A 139 -5.18 -4.89 5.33
CA GLY A 139 -5.41 -3.69 4.54
C GLY A 139 -5.21 -3.96 3.04
N ALA A 140 -4.12 -4.63 2.67
CA ALA A 140 -3.88 -4.98 1.27
C ALA A 140 -4.97 -5.92 0.71
N SER A 141 -5.42 -6.88 1.52
CA SER A 141 -6.51 -7.80 1.15
C SER A 141 -7.84 -7.07 0.93
N ALA A 142 -8.16 -6.06 1.74
CA ALA A 142 -9.36 -5.23 1.55
C ALA A 142 -9.35 -4.54 0.18
N VAL A 143 -8.20 -3.95 -0.21
CA VAL A 143 -8.04 -3.32 -1.52
C VAL A 143 -8.14 -4.35 -2.66
N TRP A 144 -7.54 -5.53 -2.48
CA TRP A 144 -7.60 -6.62 -3.46
C TRP A 144 -9.02 -7.10 -3.72
N ILE A 145 -9.78 -7.35 -2.66
CA ILE A 145 -11.19 -7.77 -2.75
C ILE A 145 -12.01 -6.70 -3.46
N GLY A 146 -11.84 -5.42 -3.09
CA GLY A 146 -12.50 -4.30 -3.76
C GLY A 146 -12.19 -4.25 -5.26
N TRP A 147 -10.93 -4.48 -5.63
CA TRP A 147 -10.51 -4.53 -7.03
C TRP A 147 -11.12 -5.71 -7.81
N LEU A 148 -11.16 -6.91 -7.22
CA LEU A 148 -11.78 -8.09 -7.84
C LEU A 148 -13.28 -7.85 -8.09
N ILE A 149 -13.97 -7.26 -7.11
CA ILE A 149 -15.39 -6.93 -7.21
C ILE A 149 -15.63 -5.90 -8.32
N ALA A 150 -14.80 -4.85 -8.41
CA ALA A 150 -14.90 -3.84 -9.46
C ALA A 150 -14.59 -4.42 -10.87
N ASP A 151 -13.55 -5.25 -11.00
CA ASP A 151 -13.22 -5.91 -12.27
C ASP A 151 -14.34 -6.86 -12.72
N PHE A 152 -14.95 -7.59 -11.79
CA PHE A 152 -16.10 -8.45 -12.07
C PHE A 152 -17.33 -7.65 -12.53
N MET A 153 -17.67 -6.56 -11.82
CA MET A 153 -18.80 -5.69 -12.21
C MET A 153 -18.61 -5.05 -13.58
N THR A 154 -17.40 -4.57 -13.89
CA THR A 154 -17.11 -3.99 -15.20
C THR A 154 -17.16 -5.01 -16.33
N LYS A 155 -16.69 -6.25 -16.11
CA LYS A 155 -16.84 -7.36 -17.07
C LYS A 155 -18.30 -7.72 -17.31
N LYS A 156 -19.10 -7.84 -16.24
CA LYS A 156 -20.55 -8.13 -16.33
C LYS A 156 -21.30 -7.03 -17.07
N GLY A 157 -20.98 -5.76 -16.82
CA GLY A 157 -21.57 -4.62 -17.52
C GLY A 157 -21.29 -4.62 -19.03
N ARG A 158 -20.08 -5.01 -19.45
CA ARG A 158 -19.74 -5.17 -20.88
C ARG A 158 -20.55 -6.28 -21.55
N LEU A 159 -20.66 -7.45 -20.90
CA LEU A 159 -21.44 -8.58 -21.43
C LEU A 159 -22.94 -8.27 -21.53
N SER A 160 -23.49 -7.46 -20.63
CA SER A 160 -24.90 -7.06 -20.66
C SER A 160 -25.21 -5.95 -21.67
N GLY A 161 -24.20 -5.17 -22.09
CA GLY A 161 -24.35 -4.12 -23.10
C GLY A 161 -24.30 -4.64 -24.53
N ASP A 162 -23.60 -5.75 -24.76
CA ASP A 162 -23.39 -6.39 -26.09
C ASP A 162 -24.61 -7.21 -26.57
N SER A 163 -25.68 -7.30 -25.77
CA SER A 163 -26.91 -8.05 -26.10
C SER A 163 -28.05 -7.15 -26.60
N ARG A 164 -27.75 -5.90 -26.96
CA ARG A 164 -28.71 -4.92 -27.48
C ARG A 164 -28.14 -4.21 -28.71
N ASP A 165 -27.93 -4.98 -29.76
CA ASP A 165 -27.86 -4.48 -31.15
C ASP A 165 -28.53 -5.52 -32.07
#